data_AF-A0A1F6R1D6-F1
#
_entry.id   AF-A0A1F6R1D6-F1
#
_cell.length_a   1.000
_cell.length_b   1.000
_cell.length_c   1.000
_cell.angle_alpha   90.00
_cell.angle_beta   90.00
_cell.angle_gamma   90.00
#
_symmetry.space_group_name_H-M   'P 1'
#
loop_
_entity.id
_entity.type
_entity.pdbx_description
1 polymer ?
#
loop_
_entity_poly.entity_id
_entity_poly.type
_entity_poly.pdbx_seq_one_letter_code
_entity_poly.pdbx_strand_id
1 'polypeptide(L)'
;MTKNVQPKKNETDYAKRLAEIAAAPLGTLSDDETLRLLAERARLLAMQSEAEARAQEEAARVALQKKEKEETARQQALEKKKADIRAELATLNGSISADKADDELLALITERKELEKRLKDLEKVAPQASEAASVESLSLSIPEAPVAETIPETEAQDMKEAPIVSVPPVRSVSLSGTGREEPAEPAPAVQAAPDFRSSLTEAFGQEGIIDDDMQEGSELHRYMEQLKNNTGALGTLLQNMPLDAKKNRAFMLKVAEVDPAYAMHYADRDTLKRDEAFNIRIASMKNPRNSGNALAEMLPEARTSKVVLAGVKQDYRNIKFIQPNMADYDEMIRIAEKGALESIRNLKEAADVALLIPKVLQQNRQFMERVQGLLGPEKSA
;
A
#
# COMPACT_ATOMS: atom_id res chain seq x y z
N MET A 1 -23.89 30.58 -24.52
CA MET A 1 -22.82 31.52 -24.95
C MET A 1 -21.63 30.71 -25.43
N THR A 2 -21.13 30.97 -26.63
CA THR A 2 -20.00 30.24 -27.23
C THR A 2 -18.67 30.81 -26.72
N LYS A 3 -17.94 30.06 -25.89
CA LYS A 3 -16.55 30.43 -25.54
C LYS A 3 -15.65 30.21 -26.77
N ASN A 4 -14.86 31.22 -27.10
CA ASN A 4 -14.08 31.31 -28.32
C ASN A 4 -12.81 30.44 -28.21
N VAL A 5 -12.78 29.29 -28.88
CA VAL A 5 -11.67 28.33 -28.83
C VAL A 5 -10.57 28.75 -29.81
N GLN A 6 -9.59 29.53 -29.33
CA GLN A 6 -8.37 29.90 -30.06
C GLN A 6 -7.07 29.31 -29.46
N PRO A 7 -6.81 28.00 -29.58
CA PRO A 7 -5.48 27.44 -29.35
C PRO A 7 -4.66 27.30 -30.65
N LYS A 8 -5.29 26.81 -31.74
CA LYS A 8 -4.61 26.27 -32.93
C LYS A 8 -3.86 27.27 -33.82
N LYS A 9 -4.00 28.59 -33.62
CA LYS A 9 -3.31 29.57 -34.48
C LYS A 9 -1.85 29.70 -34.05
N ASN A 10 -1.65 30.00 -32.76
CA ASN A 10 -0.37 30.32 -32.14
C ASN A 10 0.65 29.17 -32.27
N GLU A 11 0.24 27.92 -32.05
CA GLU A 11 1.10 26.73 -32.19
C GLU A 11 1.74 26.65 -33.59
N THR A 12 0.93 26.85 -34.64
CA THR A 12 1.46 26.83 -36.02
C THR A 12 2.37 28.02 -36.32
N ASP A 13 2.19 29.14 -35.62
CA ASP A 13 3.01 30.34 -35.81
C ASP A 13 4.34 30.23 -35.04
N TYR A 14 4.38 29.58 -33.87
CA TYR A 14 5.63 29.21 -33.18
C TYR A 14 6.48 28.26 -34.02
N ALA A 15 5.88 27.21 -34.60
CA ALA A 15 6.60 26.23 -35.43
C ALA A 15 7.19 26.88 -36.70
N LYS A 16 6.45 27.78 -37.37
CA LYS A 16 6.97 28.58 -38.49
C LYS A 16 8.12 29.48 -38.05
N ARG A 17 7.96 30.22 -36.94
CA ARG A 17 8.97 31.16 -36.46
C ARG A 17 10.26 30.46 -36.01
N LEU A 18 10.16 29.28 -35.41
CA LEU A 18 11.30 28.42 -35.10
C LEU A 18 12.03 27.94 -36.37
N ALA A 19 11.31 27.64 -37.45
CA ALA A 19 11.90 27.31 -38.75
C ALA A 19 12.57 28.52 -39.42
N GLU A 20 11.97 29.72 -39.34
CA GLU A 20 12.59 30.98 -39.81
C GLU A 20 13.92 31.26 -39.09
N ILE A 21 13.94 31.13 -37.76
CA ILE A 21 15.15 31.33 -36.95
C ILE A 21 16.21 30.26 -37.28
N ALA A 22 15.80 29.01 -37.54
CA ALA A 22 16.71 27.94 -37.95
C ALA A 22 17.26 28.10 -39.38
N ALA A 23 16.58 28.86 -40.25
CA ALA A 23 17.02 29.18 -41.60
C ALA A 23 17.87 30.47 -41.69
N ALA A 24 18.01 31.23 -40.60
CA ALA A 24 18.75 32.49 -40.58
C ALA A 24 20.28 32.24 -40.69
N PRO A 25 21.00 32.89 -41.63
CA PRO A 25 22.45 32.75 -41.76
C PRO A 25 23.17 33.53 -40.65
N LEU A 26 23.41 32.85 -39.51
CA LEU A 26 24.04 33.45 -38.33
C LEU A 26 25.41 34.11 -38.62
N GLY A 27 26.16 33.59 -39.59
CA GLY A 27 27.47 34.14 -39.99
C GLY A 27 27.43 35.47 -40.76
N THR A 28 26.25 36.05 -41.01
CA THR A 28 26.10 37.39 -41.62
C THR A 28 25.37 38.40 -40.74
N LEU A 29 25.07 38.04 -39.49
CA LEU A 29 24.41 38.89 -38.51
C LEU A 29 25.44 39.44 -37.50
N SER A 30 25.10 40.51 -36.79
CA SER A 30 25.89 40.94 -35.64
C SER A 30 25.71 39.99 -34.45
N ASP A 31 26.66 40.01 -33.50
CA ASP A 31 26.59 39.19 -32.28
C ASP A 31 25.32 39.50 -31.46
N ASP A 32 24.93 40.77 -31.36
CA ASP A 32 23.70 41.22 -30.67
C ASP A 32 22.42 40.66 -31.34
N GLU A 33 22.37 40.63 -32.66
CA GLU A 33 21.23 40.06 -33.41
C GLU A 33 21.20 38.53 -33.27
N THR A 34 22.36 37.89 -33.31
CA THR A 34 22.51 36.45 -33.08
C THR A 34 22.04 36.04 -31.68
N LEU A 35 22.45 36.79 -30.65
CA LEU A 35 22.00 36.56 -29.26
C LEU A 35 20.48 36.78 -29.10
N ARG A 36 19.91 37.79 -29.77
CA ARG A 36 18.44 38.02 -29.77
C ARG A 36 17.67 36.86 -30.41
N LEU A 37 18.13 36.34 -31.55
CA LEU A 37 17.49 35.19 -32.22
C LEU A 37 17.60 33.91 -31.39
N LEU A 38 18.73 33.68 -30.71
CA LEU A 38 18.90 32.54 -29.80
C LEU A 38 17.98 32.64 -28.57
N ALA A 39 17.82 33.83 -28.00
CA ALA A 39 16.87 34.08 -26.91
C ALA A 39 15.41 33.92 -27.36
N GLU A 40 15.06 34.40 -28.57
CA GLU A 40 13.74 34.20 -29.16
C GLU A 40 13.45 32.70 -29.36
N ARG A 41 14.41 31.95 -29.92
CA ARG A 41 14.31 30.49 -30.11
C ARG A 41 14.09 29.75 -28.80
N ALA A 42 14.85 30.08 -27.75
CA ALA A 42 14.70 29.46 -26.43
C ALA A 42 13.30 29.71 -25.83
N ARG A 43 12.79 30.94 -25.93
CA ARG A 43 11.44 31.31 -25.48
C ARG A 43 10.35 30.58 -26.27
N LEU A 44 10.48 30.47 -27.59
CA LEU A 44 9.51 29.80 -28.45
C LEU A 44 9.46 28.29 -28.19
N LEU A 45 10.61 27.63 -27.96
CA LEU A 45 10.67 26.22 -27.57
C LEU A 45 9.99 25.96 -26.21
N ALA A 46 10.19 26.85 -25.23
CA ALA A 46 9.50 26.77 -23.94
C ALA A 46 7.98 26.91 -24.11
N MET A 47 7.53 27.91 -24.88
CA MET A 47 6.10 28.13 -25.17
C MET A 47 5.45 26.97 -25.94
N GLN A 48 6.18 26.31 -26.85
CA GLN A 48 5.71 25.10 -27.53
C GLN A 48 5.57 23.92 -26.54
N SER A 49 6.59 23.68 -25.70
CA SER A 49 6.56 22.62 -24.68
C SER A 49 5.41 22.79 -23.68
N GLU A 50 5.14 24.03 -23.24
CA GLU A 50 3.97 24.34 -22.40
C GLU A 50 2.63 24.09 -23.11
N ALA A 51 2.52 24.41 -24.40
CA ALA A 51 1.30 24.15 -25.18
C ALA A 51 1.06 22.64 -25.35
N GLU A 52 2.09 21.89 -25.72
CA GLU A 52 2.03 20.43 -25.88
C GLU A 52 1.68 19.72 -24.55
N ALA A 53 2.25 20.17 -23.42
CA ALA A 53 1.92 19.64 -22.10
C ALA A 53 0.44 19.88 -21.73
N ARG A 54 -0.09 21.09 -21.93
CA ARG A 54 -1.50 21.42 -21.68
C ARG A 54 -2.44 20.64 -22.61
N ALA A 55 -2.06 20.44 -23.87
CA ALA A 55 -2.84 19.65 -24.81
C ALA A 55 -2.93 18.16 -24.39
N GLN A 56 -1.85 17.60 -23.83
CA GLN A 56 -1.84 16.25 -23.27
C GLN A 56 -2.71 16.16 -22.00
N GLU A 57 -2.65 17.16 -21.11
CA GLU A 57 -3.48 17.23 -19.89
C GLU A 57 -4.98 17.31 -20.24
N GLU A 58 -5.38 18.18 -21.17
CA GLU A 58 -6.77 18.29 -21.60
C GLU A 58 -7.26 17.00 -22.28
N ALA A 59 -6.42 16.35 -23.10
CA ALA A 59 -6.74 15.06 -23.71
C ALA A 59 -6.92 13.96 -22.65
N ALA A 60 -6.08 13.91 -21.62
CA ALA A 60 -6.20 12.98 -20.50
C ALA A 60 -7.50 13.21 -19.71
N ARG A 61 -7.83 14.47 -19.39
CA ARG A 61 -9.08 14.85 -18.69
C ARG A 61 -10.32 14.44 -19.48
N VAL A 62 -10.34 14.67 -20.80
CA VAL A 62 -11.45 14.27 -21.68
C VAL A 62 -11.56 12.74 -21.80
N ALA A 63 -10.44 12.02 -21.85
CA ALA A 63 -10.43 10.55 -21.86
C ALA A 63 -10.96 9.95 -20.55
N LEU A 64 -10.64 10.56 -19.40
CA LEU A 64 -11.13 10.16 -18.09
C LEU A 64 -12.65 10.39 -17.96
N GLN A 65 -13.12 11.60 -18.28
CA GLN A 65 -14.56 11.93 -18.31
C GLN A 65 -15.38 11.07 -19.28
N LYS A 66 -14.75 10.53 -20.32
CA LYS A 66 -15.41 9.56 -21.21
C LYS A 66 -15.56 8.19 -20.54
N LYS A 67 -14.51 7.67 -19.90
CA LYS A 67 -14.56 6.37 -19.18
C LYS A 67 -15.61 6.38 -18.07
N GLU A 68 -15.69 7.45 -17.28
CA GLU A 68 -16.68 7.60 -16.21
C GLU A 68 -18.12 7.52 -16.74
N LYS A 69 -18.40 8.13 -17.90
CA LYS A 69 -19.72 8.09 -18.55
C LYS A 69 -20.03 6.71 -19.15
N GLU A 70 -19.03 6.02 -19.68
CA GLU A 70 -19.17 4.65 -20.17
C GLU A 70 -19.38 3.65 -19.01
N GLU A 71 -18.71 3.85 -17.87
CA GLU A 71 -18.88 3.00 -16.69
C GLU A 71 -20.21 3.25 -15.98
N THR A 72 -20.59 4.50 -15.71
CA THR A 72 -21.88 4.81 -15.08
C THR A 72 -23.07 4.33 -15.91
N ALA A 73 -23.01 4.47 -17.24
CA ALA A 73 -24.01 3.89 -18.15
C ALA A 73 -24.03 2.35 -18.08
N ARG A 74 -22.86 1.70 -17.97
CA ARG A 74 -22.75 0.24 -17.79
C ARG A 74 -23.32 -0.22 -16.44
N GLN A 75 -23.04 0.49 -15.35
CA GLN A 75 -23.57 0.21 -14.01
C GLN A 75 -25.11 0.32 -14.00
N GLN A 76 -25.67 1.42 -14.55
CA GLN A 76 -27.12 1.60 -14.69
C GLN A 76 -27.76 0.48 -15.54
N ALA A 77 -27.12 0.05 -16.62
CA ALA A 77 -27.59 -1.05 -17.46
C ALA A 77 -27.47 -2.44 -16.79
N LEU A 78 -26.62 -2.61 -15.78
CA LEU A 78 -26.53 -3.82 -14.96
C LEU A 78 -27.59 -3.81 -13.85
N GLU A 79 -27.75 -2.71 -13.12
CA GLU A 79 -28.78 -2.61 -12.07
C GLU A 79 -30.19 -2.72 -12.64
N LYS A 80 -30.47 -2.16 -13.83
CA LYS A 80 -31.74 -2.40 -14.50
C LYS A 80 -31.98 -3.90 -14.73
N LYS A 81 -30.99 -4.63 -15.27
CA LYS A 81 -31.13 -6.08 -15.50
C LYS A 81 -31.32 -6.88 -14.21
N LYS A 82 -30.71 -6.47 -13.10
CA LYS A 82 -30.98 -7.07 -11.78
C LYS A 82 -32.40 -6.77 -11.31
N ALA A 83 -32.90 -5.56 -11.50
CA ALA A 83 -34.27 -5.18 -11.16
C ALA A 83 -35.31 -5.94 -12.00
N ASP A 84 -35.09 -6.05 -13.31
CA ASP A 84 -35.94 -6.80 -14.24
C ASP A 84 -36.04 -8.29 -13.78
N ILE A 85 -34.92 -8.96 -13.50
CA ILE A 85 -34.92 -10.36 -13.02
C ILE A 85 -35.51 -10.51 -11.60
N ARG A 86 -35.35 -9.51 -10.72
CA ARG A 86 -35.99 -9.51 -9.39
C ARG A 86 -37.52 -9.39 -9.51
N ALA A 87 -38.02 -8.67 -10.51
CA ALA A 87 -39.46 -8.62 -10.81
C ALA A 87 -39.97 -9.95 -11.37
N GLU A 88 -39.24 -10.56 -12.32
CA GLU A 88 -39.54 -11.90 -12.87
C GLU A 88 -39.61 -12.95 -11.74
N LEU A 89 -38.62 -12.96 -10.84
CA LEU A 89 -38.61 -13.83 -9.65
C LEU A 89 -39.76 -13.55 -8.68
N ALA A 90 -40.20 -12.30 -8.52
CA ALA A 90 -41.36 -11.97 -7.68
C ALA A 90 -42.67 -12.51 -8.28
N THR A 91 -42.87 -12.33 -9.59
CA THR A 91 -44.05 -12.89 -10.29
C THR A 91 -44.03 -14.43 -10.29
N LEU A 92 -42.86 -15.03 -10.49
CA LEU A 92 -42.71 -16.48 -10.53
C LEU A 92 -42.97 -17.11 -9.15
N ASN A 93 -42.43 -16.54 -8.08
CA ASN A 93 -42.73 -16.97 -6.71
C ASN A 93 -44.22 -16.82 -6.36
N GLY A 94 -44.88 -15.74 -6.80
CA GLY A 94 -46.33 -15.59 -6.66
C GLY A 94 -47.16 -16.61 -7.46
N SER A 95 -46.56 -17.31 -8.43
CA SER A 95 -47.20 -18.34 -9.24
C SER A 95 -46.98 -19.78 -8.75
N ILE A 96 -46.14 -19.98 -7.73
CA ILE A 96 -45.85 -21.29 -7.14
C ILE A 96 -46.82 -21.50 -5.96
N SER A 97 -47.90 -22.28 -6.19
CA SER A 97 -48.86 -22.67 -5.15
C SER A 97 -49.05 -24.20 -5.12
N ALA A 98 -49.44 -24.74 -3.98
CA ALA A 98 -49.58 -26.19 -3.76
C ALA A 98 -50.78 -26.83 -4.53
N ASP A 99 -51.57 -26.02 -5.22
CA ASP A 99 -52.77 -26.42 -5.97
C ASP A 99 -52.47 -26.79 -7.44
N LYS A 100 -51.21 -26.62 -7.87
CA LYS A 100 -50.74 -26.95 -9.23
C LYS A 100 -50.30 -28.41 -9.36
N ALA A 101 -50.29 -28.91 -10.59
CA ALA A 101 -49.77 -30.24 -10.89
C ALA A 101 -48.24 -30.30 -10.70
N ASP A 102 -47.73 -31.47 -10.29
CA ASP A 102 -46.30 -31.68 -9.99
C ASP A 102 -45.38 -31.31 -11.17
N ASP A 103 -45.76 -31.63 -12.40
CA ASP A 103 -45.00 -31.29 -13.61
C ASP A 103 -44.92 -29.76 -13.84
N GLU A 104 -45.99 -29.02 -13.57
CA GLU A 104 -45.99 -27.55 -13.63
C GLU A 104 -45.14 -26.95 -12.51
N LEU A 105 -45.23 -27.50 -11.29
CA LEU A 105 -44.42 -27.07 -10.16
C LEU A 105 -42.92 -27.30 -10.41
N LEU A 106 -42.56 -28.46 -10.98
CA LEU A 106 -41.18 -28.75 -11.37
C LEU A 106 -40.67 -27.76 -12.42
N ALA A 107 -41.47 -27.43 -13.45
CA ALA A 107 -41.12 -26.43 -14.45
C ALA A 107 -40.85 -25.05 -13.83
N LEU A 108 -41.77 -24.53 -13.01
CA LEU A 108 -41.63 -23.23 -12.34
C LEU A 108 -40.44 -23.19 -11.36
N ILE A 109 -40.14 -24.31 -10.70
CA ILE A 109 -38.96 -24.45 -9.83
C ILE A 109 -37.66 -24.49 -10.65
N THR A 110 -37.65 -25.07 -11.86
CA THR A 110 -36.48 -25.00 -12.75
C THR A 110 -36.23 -23.59 -13.29
N GLU A 111 -37.27 -22.91 -13.80
CA GLU A 111 -37.19 -21.53 -14.26
C GLU A 111 -36.68 -20.60 -13.15
N ARG A 112 -37.20 -20.77 -11.92
CA ARG A 112 -36.75 -20.01 -10.75
C ARG A 112 -35.26 -20.19 -10.48
N LYS A 113 -34.75 -21.42 -10.53
CA LYS A 113 -33.31 -21.72 -10.32
C LYS A 113 -32.44 -21.13 -11.42
N GLU A 114 -32.93 -21.05 -12.65
CA GLU A 114 -32.21 -20.39 -13.75
C GLU A 114 -32.16 -18.87 -13.59
N LEU A 115 -33.26 -18.24 -13.17
CA LEU A 115 -33.31 -16.80 -12.86
C LEU A 115 -32.45 -16.45 -11.63
N GLU A 116 -32.52 -17.24 -10.54
CA GLU A 116 -31.64 -17.09 -9.36
C GLU A 116 -30.16 -17.23 -9.74
N LYS A 117 -29.80 -18.20 -10.59
CA LYS A 117 -28.45 -18.37 -11.12
C LYS A 117 -28.03 -17.16 -11.97
N ARG A 118 -28.88 -16.69 -12.88
CA ARG A 118 -28.63 -15.55 -13.77
C ARG A 118 -28.42 -14.26 -12.99
N LEU A 119 -29.21 -14.04 -11.94
CA LEU A 119 -29.05 -12.93 -10.99
C LEU A 119 -27.70 -13.05 -10.25
N LYS A 120 -27.38 -14.23 -9.69
CA LYS A 120 -26.12 -14.49 -8.99
C LYS A 120 -24.88 -14.33 -9.89
N ASP A 121 -24.99 -14.66 -11.17
CA ASP A 121 -23.90 -14.47 -12.14
C ASP A 121 -23.78 -13.00 -12.58
N LEU A 122 -24.89 -12.24 -12.68
CA LEU A 122 -24.85 -10.78 -12.87
C LEU A 122 -24.30 -10.04 -11.63
N GLU A 123 -24.50 -10.56 -10.43
CA GLU A 123 -23.93 -10.01 -9.19
C GLU A 123 -22.42 -10.29 -9.06
N LYS A 124 -21.90 -11.38 -9.64
CA LYS A 124 -20.44 -11.60 -9.81
C LYS A 124 -19.81 -10.75 -10.92
N VAL A 125 -20.57 -10.41 -11.95
CA VAL A 125 -20.11 -9.62 -13.12
C VAL A 125 -20.20 -8.11 -12.87
N ALA A 126 -20.94 -7.69 -11.85
CA ALA A 126 -20.79 -6.37 -11.27
C ALA A 126 -19.40 -6.25 -10.60
N PRO A 127 -18.56 -5.28 -10.98
CA PRO A 127 -17.38 -4.95 -10.18
C PRO A 127 -17.81 -4.47 -8.79
N GLN A 128 -16.91 -4.55 -7.81
CA GLN A 128 -17.09 -3.91 -6.50
C GLN A 128 -16.96 -2.38 -6.65
N ALA A 129 -18.00 -1.76 -7.22
CA ALA A 129 -18.04 -0.36 -7.60
C ALA A 129 -19.29 0.31 -7.02
N SER A 130 -19.21 0.67 -5.74
CA SER A 130 -20.29 1.37 -4.99
C SER A 130 -19.78 2.57 -4.19
N GLU A 131 -18.63 3.14 -4.56
CA GLU A 131 -17.98 4.21 -3.77
C GLU A 131 -17.42 5.39 -4.58
N ALA A 132 -17.42 5.32 -5.91
CA ALA A 132 -16.73 6.29 -6.79
C ALA A 132 -17.60 7.48 -7.24
N ALA A 133 -18.73 7.75 -6.57
CA ALA A 133 -19.81 8.59 -7.13
C ALA A 133 -20.51 9.52 -6.13
N SER A 134 -19.78 10.16 -5.19
CA SER A 134 -20.42 11.13 -4.26
C SER A 134 -19.54 12.23 -3.65
N VAL A 135 -18.34 12.56 -4.19
CA VAL A 135 -17.52 13.68 -3.64
C VAL A 135 -16.69 14.50 -4.66
N GLU A 136 -17.27 14.88 -5.81
CA GLU A 136 -16.70 15.95 -6.67
C GLU A 136 -17.68 17.11 -6.89
N SER A 137 -18.11 17.74 -5.79
CA SER A 137 -18.79 19.04 -5.85
C SER A 137 -18.62 19.85 -4.58
N LEU A 138 -17.46 20.52 -4.40
CA LEU A 138 -17.34 21.76 -3.61
C LEU A 138 -16.01 22.50 -3.89
N SER A 139 -16.13 23.65 -4.54
CA SER A 139 -15.27 24.84 -4.50
C SER A 139 -13.74 24.72 -4.55
N LEU A 140 -13.15 25.17 -5.68
CA LEU A 140 -11.87 25.89 -5.62
C LEU A 140 -12.05 27.18 -4.81
N SER A 141 -11.21 27.38 -3.79
CA SER A 141 -10.91 28.69 -3.22
C SER A 141 -9.40 28.88 -3.18
N ILE A 142 -8.88 29.81 -3.99
CA ILE A 142 -7.47 30.22 -3.99
C ILE A 142 -7.26 31.19 -2.81
N PRO A 143 -6.18 31.08 -2.02
CA PRO A 143 -6.01 31.86 -0.81
C PRO A 143 -5.64 33.33 -1.08
N GLU A 144 -6.16 34.21 -0.24
CA GLU A 144 -5.75 35.62 -0.14
C GLU A 144 -5.47 35.96 1.33
N ALA A 145 -4.39 36.71 1.58
CA ALA A 145 -3.87 37.09 2.89
C ALA A 145 -2.90 38.28 2.73
N PRO A 146 -2.49 38.98 3.81
CA PRO A 146 -2.95 38.92 5.21
C PRO A 146 -3.47 40.28 5.74
N VAL A 147 -4.05 40.28 6.94
CA VAL A 147 -4.12 41.47 7.83
C VAL A 147 -3.76 41.04 9.24
N ALA A 148 -3.13 41.92 10.03
CA ALA A 148 -2.55 41.63 11.33
C ALA A 148 -3.29 42.34 12.49
N GLU A 149 -2.84 42.04 13.73
CA GLU A 149 -3.23 42.69 15.00
C GLU A 149 -4.67 42.35 15.49
N THR A 150 -4.97 42.27 16.80
CA THR A 150 -4.20 42.65 18.01
C THR A 150 -4.46 41.66 19.17
N ILE A 151 -3.55 41.62 20.16
CA ILE A 151 -3.72 40.94 21.47
C ILE A 151 -4.04 42.01 22.54
N PRO A 152 -4.89 41.73 23.53
CA PRO A 152 -4.44 41.69 24.95
C PRO A 152 -4.87 40.37 25.63
N GLU A 153 -3.98 39.66 26.34
CA GLU A 153 -3.65 39.85 27.78
C GLU A 153 -4.78 39.53 28.78
N THR A 154 -4.60 38.48 29.58
CA THR A 154 -4.90 38.52 31.03
C THR A 154 -3.98 37.54 31.79
N GLU A 155 -3.03 38.12 32.51
CA GLU A 155 -2.40 37.72 33.79
C GLU A 155 -2.22 36.24 34.20
N ALA A 156 -1.04 35.95 34.74
CA ALA A 156 -0.75 34.76 35.55
C ALA A 156 -0.24 35.17 36.94
N GLN A 157 -0.71 34.51 38.01
CA GLN A 157 -0.18 34.52 39.39
C GLN A 157 -0.89 33.43 40.23
N ASP A 158 -0.39 32.89 41.35
CA ASP A 158 0.96 32.41 41.72
C ASP A 158 0.87 31.56 43.03
N MET A 159 1.94 30.86 43.39
CA MET A 159 2.37 30.44 44.75
C MET A 159 1.61 29.39 45.61
N LYS A 160 2.32 28.27 45.87
CA LYS A 160 2.61 27.63 47.21
C LYS A 160 1.45 26.93 47.97
N GLU A 161 1.64 26.10 49.00
CA GLU A 161 2.85 25.68 49.78
C GLU A 161 2.75 24.21 50.32
N ALA A 162 3.83 23.70 50.96
CA ALA A 162 3.98 22.36 51.61
C ALA A 162 5.09 22.45 52.70
N PRO A 163 5.74 21.38 53.25
CA PRO A 163 5.36 19.97 53.58
C PRO A 163 4.71 19.79 54.99
N ILE A 164 5.06 18.97 56.03
CA ILE A 164 6.16 18.05 56.44
C ILE A 164 5.65 17.03 57.53
N VAL A 165 6.52 16.16 58.09
CA VAL A 165 6.41 15.32 59.34
C VAL A 165 5.68 13.96 59.18
N SER A 166 6.23 12.76 59.49
CA SER A 166 7.60 12.28 59.87
C SER A 166 7.77 10.74 59.60
N VAL A 167 8.96 10.17 59.89
CA VAL A 167 9.39 8.75 59.66
C VAL A 167 10.55 8.37 60.63
N PRO A 168 11.09 7.11 60.73
CA PRO A 168 10.58 5.74 60.47
C PRO A 168 10.63 4.90 61.80
N PRO A 169 11.42 3.81 62.05
CA PRO A 169 11.76 2.53 61.36
C PRO A 169 11.61 1.21 62.21
N VAL A 170 11.90 0.04 61.61
CA VAL A 170 12.19 -1.34 62.20
C VAL A 170 11.09 -2.05 63.04
N ARG A 171 11.07 -3.40 63.22
CA ARG A 171 12.09 -4.49 63.05
C ARG A 171 11.48 -5.86 62.67
N SER A 172 12.34 -6.82 62.32
CA SER A 172 12.07 -8.22 61.87
C SER A 172 12.02 -9.30 62.97
N VAL A 173 11.35 -10.44 62.71
CA VAL A 173 11.60 -11.75 63.37
C VAL A 173 11.41 -12.91 62.36
N SER A 174 12.20 -13.98 62.50
CA SER A 174 12.08 -15.26 61.75
C SER A 174 12.43 -16.45 62.67
N LEU A 175 11.92 -17.67 62.37
CA LEU A 175 12.38 -19.01 62.81
C LEU A 175 11.65 -20.06 61.92
N SER A 176 12.30 -20.88 61.07
CA SER A 176 13.12 -22.10 61.31
C SER A 176 12.28 -23.38 61.53
N GLY A 177 12.55 -24.57 60.94
CA GLY A 177 13.59 -25.08 60.01
C GLY A 177 13.10 -26.38 59.30
N THR A 178 13.88 -27.32 58.72
CA THR A 178 15.34 -27.52 58.54
C THR A 178 15.62 -28.70 57.57
N GLY A 179 16.76 -28.73 56.84
CA GLY A 179 17.23 -29.84 55.94
C GLY A 179 17.20 -29.47 54.44
N ARG A 180 18.26 -29.43 53.60
CA ARG A 180 19.57 -30.15 53.47
C ARG A 180 19.37 -31.58 52.89
N GLU A 181 20.01 -32.07 51.81
CA GLU A 181 21.33 -31.81 51.16
C GLU A 181 21.35 -31.79 49.60
N GLU A 182 22.52 -31.48 49.03
CA GLU A 182 23.01 -31.51 47.61
C GLU A 182 24.49 -32.02 47.66
N PRO A 183 25.27 -32.27 46.58
CA PRO A 183 24.99 -32.43 45.13
C PRO A 183 25.68 -33.67 44.47
N ALA A 184 25.48 -33.93 43.16
CA ALA A 184 26.41 -34.73 42.31
C ALA A 184 26.20 -34.59 40.77
N GLU A 185 27.31 -34.60 40.03
CA GLU A 185 27.46 -34.74 38.55
C GLU A 185 28.75 -35.60 38.30
N PRO A 186 29.17 -36.03 37.08
CA PRO A 186 28.56 -35.92 35.73
C PRO A 186 28.61 -37.19 34.82
N ALA A 187 27.82 -37.17 33.72
CA ALA A 187 28.07 -37.80 32.37
C ALA A 187 28.32 -39.35 32.24
N PRO A 188 28.36 -39.97 31.02
CA PRO A 188 28.09 -39.47 29.65
C PRO A 188 27.06 -40.30 28.82
N ALA A 189 26.76 -39.84 27.59
CA ALA A 189 26.30 -40.55 26.34
C ALA A 189 25.40 -41.82 26.43
N VAL A 190 24.38 -42.01 25.57
CA VAL A 190 24.43 -42.08 24.09
C VAL A 190 23.12 -41.58 23.44
N GLN A 191 23.19 -41.19 22.17
CA GLN A 191 22.11 -40.62 21.37
C GLN A 191 21.07 -41.65 20.89
N ALA A 192 19.79 -41.25 20.91
CA ALA A 192 18.76 -41.72 20.00
C ALA A 192 17.93 -40.50 19.55
N ALA A 193 17.75 -40.31 18.24
CA ALA A 193 17.18 -39.07 17.70
C ALA A 193 15.64 -39.11 17.67
N PRO A 194 14.94 -38.09 18.22
CA PRO A 194 13.56 -37.81 17.85
C PRO A 194 13.51 -36.99 16.55
N ASP A 195 12.53 -37.27 15.68
CA ASP A 195 12.33 -36.51 14.44
C ASP A 195 11.96 -35.04 14.73
N PHE A 196 12.86 -34.13 14.38
CA PHE A 196 12.63 -32.68 14.47
C PHE A 196 11.70 -32.20 13.34
N ARG A 197 10.41 -32.59 13.41
CA ARG A 197 9.39 -32.30 12.41
C ARG A 197 8.06 -31.76 12.97
N SER A 198 8.02 -31.31 14.23
CA SER A 198 6.79 -30.78 14.85
C SER A 198 6.99 -29.76 16.00
N SER A 199 8.14 -29.08 16.08
CA SER A 199 8.43 -28.18 17.23
C SER A 199 9.46 -27.08 16.93
N LEU A 200 9.08 -26.09 16.10
CA LEU A 200 9.61 -24.69 16.10
C LEU A 200 9.01 -23.78 15.00
N THR A 201 8.24 -24.32 14.06
CA THR A 201 7.78 -23.61 12.83
C THR A 201 6.55 -22.72 12.95
N GLU A 202 5.87 -22.66 14.11
CA GLU A 202 4.55 -22.01 14.22
C GLU A 202 4.55 -20.71 15.05
N ALA A 203 5.62 -20.42 15.81
CA ALA A 203 5.64 -19.34 16.81
C ALA A 203 6.02 -17.93 16.28
N PHE A 204 6.31 -17.77 14.99
CA PHE A 204 6.58 -16.46 14.38
C PHE A 204 5.98 -16.38 12.98
N GLY A 205 5.04 -15.45 12.77
CA GLY A 205 4.34 -15.25 11.50
C GLY A 205 2.94 -15.86 11.40
N GLN A 206 2.46 -16.57 12.43
CA GLN A 206 1.05 -16.99 12.57
C GLN A 206 0.31 -16.28 13.71
N GLU A 207 0.84 -15.15 14.21
CA GLU A 207 0.06 -14.28 15.09
C GLU A 207 -1.10 -13.65 14.30
N GLY A 208 -2.26 -14.28 14.42
CA GLY A 208 -3.56 -13.65 14.14
C GLY A 208 -3.70 -12.33 14.91
N ILE A 209 -4.70 -11.53 14.56
CA ILE A 209 -4.89 -10.26 15.24
C ILE A 209 -5.26 -10.54 16.70
N ILE A 210 -4.43 -10.06 17.62
CA ILE A 210 -4.92 -9.70 18.95
C ILE A 210 -5.68 -8.42 18.69
N ASP A 211 -7.01 -8.50 18.65
CA ASP A 211 -7.85 -7.36 18.35
C ASP A 211 -7.81 -6.39 19.55
N ASP A 212 -6.90 -5.42 19.46
CA ASP A 212 -7.09 -4.10 20.05
C ASP A 212 -8.35 -3.51 19.41
N ASP A 213 -9.51 -3.83 19.98
CA ASP A 213 -10.83 -3.50 19.45
C ASP A 213 -10.99 -1.98 19.26
N MET A 214 -10.83 -1.52 18.02
CA MET A 214 -11.21 -0.18 17.61
C MET A 214 -12.73 -0.07 17.66
N GLN A 215 -13.22 0.40 18.82
CA GLN A 215 -14.63 0.56 19.15
C GLN A 215 -15.48 0.94 17.94
N GLU A 216 -16.48 0.10 17.64
CA GLU A 216 -17.40 0.32 16.52
C GLU A 216 -18.09 1.69 16.65
N GLY A 217 -18.16 2.43 15.55
CA GLY A 217 -18.65 3.81 15.54
C GLY A 217 -17.67 4.89 16.00
N SER A 218 -16.45 4.54 16.47
CA SER A 218 -15.39 5.53 16.71
C SER A 218 -14.91 6.20 15.42
N GLU A 219 -14.35 7.42 15.51
CA GLU A 219 -13.81 8.12 14.32
C GLU A 219 -12.71 7.31 13.61
N LEU A 220 -11.90 6.53 14.35
CA LEU A 220 -10.92 5.61 13.75
C LEU A 220 -11.60 4.46 12.96
N HIS A 221 -12.73 3.96 13.43
CA HIS A 221 -13.53 2.98 12.69
C HIS A 221 -14.07 3.61 11.39
N ARG A 222 -14.59 4.84 11.45
CA ARG A 222 -15.11 5.59 10.29
C ARG A 222 -14.00 5.88 9.26
N TYR A 223 -12.79 6.21 9.71
CA TYR A 223 -11.64 6.32 8.82
C TYR A 223 -11.25 4.96 8.20
N MET A 224 -11.31 3.85 8.95
CA MET A 224 -11.06 2.52 8.39
C MET A 224 -12.10 2.08 7.37
N GLU A 225 -13.37 2.42 7.55
CA GLU A 225 -14.39 2.25 6.52
C GLU A 225 -13.99 3.04 5.26
N GLN A 226 -13.78 4.36 5.38
CA GLN A 226 -13.36 5.21 4.26
C GLN A 226 -12.10 4.71 3.53
N LEU A 227 -11.12 4.14 4.25
CA LEU A 227 -9.89 3.58 3.67
C LEU A 227 -10.12 2.26 2.91
N LYS A 228 -10.96 1.36 3.44
CA LYS A 228 -11.36 0.11 2.76
C LYS A 228 -12.19 0.40 1.51
N ASN A 229 -13.09 1.37 1.65
CA ASN A 229 -14.08 1.77 0.67
C ASN A 229 -13.44 2.58 -0.49
N ASN A 230 -12.46 3.43 -0.19
CA ASN A 230 -11.73 4.22 -1.18
C ASN A 230 -10.22 3.92 -1.19
N THR A 231 -9.88 2.65 -1.46
CA THR A 231 -8.48 2.20 -1.59
C THR A 231 -7.69 2.95 -2.69
N GLY A 232 -8.37 3.52 -3.69
CA GLY A 232 -7.77 4.38 -4.70
C GLY A 232 -7.15 5.65 -4.10
N ALA A 233 -7.88 6.32 -3.21
CA ALA A 233 -7.45 7.54 -2.53
C ALA A 233 -6.70 7.31 -1.20
N LEU A 234 -6.28 6.07 -0.90
CA LEU A 234 -5.68 5.67 0.39
C LEU A 234 -4.57 6.63 0.87
N GLY A 235 -3.69 7.07 -0.03
CA GLY A 235 -2.60 8.02 0.29
C GLY A 235 -3.11 9.41 0.67
N THR A 236 -4.06 9.96 -0.08
CA THR A 236 -4.67 11.27 0.21
C THR A 236 -5.41 11.27 1.54
N LEU A 237 -6.14 10.18 1.84
CA LEU A 237 -6.84 10.02 3.11
C LEU A 237 -5.87 9.85 4.28
N LEU A 238 -4.83 9.02 4.13
CA LEU A 238 -3.74 8.90 5.11
C LEU A 238 -2.99 10.22 5.32
N GLN A 239 -2.73 10.99 4.26
CA GLN A 239 -2.08 12.30 4.35
C GLN A 239 -2.89 13.28 5.21
N ASN A 240 -4.20 13.37 4.97
CA ASN A 240 -5.07 14.37 5.60
C ASN A 240 -5.57 13.98 7.01
N MET A 241 -5.41 12.72 7.44
CA MET A 241 -5.84 12.29 8.78
C MET A 241 -5.06 12.95 9.94
N PRO A 242 -5.68 13.09 11.13
CA PRO A 242 -5.05 13.67 12.31
C PRO A 242 -3.85 12.84 12.78
N LEU A 243 -2.90 13.50 13.46
CA LEU A 243 -1.67 12.87 13.93
C LEU A 243 -1.93 11.73 14.93
N ASP A 244 -2.99 11.83 15.74
CA ASP A 244 -3.30 10.84 16.76
C ASP A 244 -3.83 9.52 16.16
N ALA A 245 -4.45 9.56 14.98
CA ALA A 245 -4.75 8.36 14.19
C ALA A 245 -3.46 7.71 13.67
N LYS A 246 -2.50 8.51 13.17
CA LYS A 246 -1.17 8.06 12.69
C LYS A 246 -0.27 7.52 13.82
N LYS A 247 -0.58 7.85 15.08
CA LYS A 247 0.05 7.32 16.29
C LYS A 247 -0.65 6.06 16.84
N ASN A 248 -1.88 5.77 16.42
CA ASN A 248 -2.63 4.63 16.94
C ASN A 248 -2.15 3.32 16.28
N ARG A 249 -1.56 2.43 17.09
CA ARG A 249 -0.96 1.17 16.62
C ARG A 249 -1.98 0.24 15.96
N ALA A 250 -3.14 0.04 16.58
CA ALA A 250 -4.20 -0.85 16.09
C ALA A 250 -4.75 -0.35 14.75
N PHE A 251 -5.05 0.94 14.65
CA PHE A 251 -5.46 1.60 13.42
C PHE A 251 -4.43 1.41 12.30
N MET A 252 -3.16 1.77 12.54
CA MET A 252 -2.13 1.67 11.50
C MET A 252 -1.79 0.22 11.12
N LEU A 253 -2.02 -0.77 12.00
CA LEU A 253 -1.98 -2.19 11.63
C LEU A 253 -3.16 -2.60 10.73
N LYS A 254 -4.37 -2.06 10.96
CA LYS A 254 -5.52 -2.27 10.06
C LYS A 254 -5.38 -1.52 8.73
N VAL A 255 -4.63 -0.40 8.68
CA VAL A 255 -4.15 0.18 7.41
C VAL A 255 -3.18 -0.79 6.71
N ALA A 256 -2.28 -1.43 7.46
CA ALA A 256 -1.26 -2.32 6.91
C ALA A 256 -1.83 -3.63 6.32
N GLU A 257 -3.00 -4.10 6.80
CA GLU A 257 -3.78 -5.18 6.16
C GLU A 257 -4.20 -4.82 4.72
N VAL A 258 -4.40 -3.53 4.41
CA VAL A 258 -4.73 -3.03 3.07
C VAL A 258 -3.47 -2.71 2.27
N ASP A 259 -2.51 -2.03 2.90
CA ASP A 259 -1.22 -1.65 2.30
C ASP A 259 -0.14 -1.43 3.38
N PRO A 260 0.81 -2.38 3.57
CA PRO A 260 1.83 -2.27 4.60
C PRO A 260 2.90 -1.22 4.27
N ALA A 261 3.07 -0.84 3.00
CA ALA A 261 4.01 0.21 2.61
C ALA A 261 3.41 1.60 2.95
N TYR A 262 2.14 1.83 2.63
CA TYR A 262 1.46 3.09 2.97
C TYR A 262 1.27 3.23 4.48
N ALA A 263 0.92 2.15 5.19
CA ALA A 263 0.86 2.18 6.64
C ALA A 263 2.20 2.60 7.26
N MET A 264 3.31 2.03 6.77
CA MET A 264 4.64 2.43 7.22
C MET A 264 5.05 3.85 6.77
N HIS A 265 4.61 4.31 5.60
CA HIS A 265 4.90 5.66 5.11
C HIS A 265 4.29 6.73 6.03
N TYR A 266 3.00 6.59 6.36
CA TYR A 266 2.23 7.60 7.09
C TYR A 266 2.20 7.41 8.63
N ALA A 267 2.71 6.30 9.16
CA ALA A 267 2.86 6.09 10.61
C ALA A 267 3.72 7.19 11.27
N ASP A 268 3.38 7.54 12.51
CA ASP A 268 4.12 8.54 13.28
C ASP A 268 5.61 8.18 13.45
N ARG A 269 6.49 9.14 13.15
CA ARG A 269 7.95 8.96 13.11
C ARG A 269 8.58 8.75 14.49
N ASP A 270 7.98 9.32 15.53
CA ASP A 270 8.58 9.39 16.86
C ASP A 270 7.97 8.36 17.82
N THR A 271 6.76 7.87 17.54
CA THR A 271 6.19 6.68 18.20
C THR A 271 6.30 5.43 17.32
N LEU A 272 5.37 5.22 16.37
CA LEU A 272 5.16 3.92 15.73
C LEU A 272 6.34 3.44 14.88
N LYS A 273 6.98 4.32 14.09
CA LYS A 273 8.15 3.90 13.28
C LYS A 273 9.35 3.45 14.12
N ARG A 274 9.35 3.69 15.43
CA ARG A 274 10.39 3.24 16.39
C ARG A 274 9.99 2.01 17.21
N ASP A 275 8.73 1.56 17.15
CA ASP A 275 8.27 0.35 17.81
C ASP A 275 8.69 -0.90 16.99
N GLU A 276 9.66 -1.67 17.51
CA GLU A 276 10.11 -2.92 16.88
C GLU A 276 8.94 -3.91 16.67
N ALA A 277 7.97 -3.98 17.58
CA ALA A 277 6.87 -4.92 17.49
C ALA A 277 5.78 -4.48 16.49
N PHE A 278 5.64 -3.19 16.21
CA PHE A 278 4.88 -2.68 15.07
C PHE A 278 5.63 -2.95 13.75
N ASN A 279 6.93 -2.65 13.71
CA ASN A 279 7.77 -2.83 12.52
C ASN A 279 7.89 -4.30 12.08
N ILE A 280 8.09 -5.24 13.00
CA ILE A 280 8.08 -6.69 12.71
C ILE A 280 6.73 -7.09 12.09
N ARG A 281 5.62 -6.67 12.70
CA ARG A 281 4.28 -7.08 12.28
C ARG A 281 3.94 -6.57 10.87
N ILE A 282 4.34 -5.34 10.53
CA ILE A 282 4.22 -4.79 9.17
C ILE A 282 5.21 -5.46 8.20
N ALA A 283 6.44 -5.79 8.62
CA ALA A 283 7.41 -6.51 7.78
C ALA A 283 6.91 -7.90 7.37
N SER A 284 6.18 -8.60 8.25
CA SER A 284 5.57 -9.90 7.95
C SER A 284 4.31 -9.83 7.08
N MET A 285 3.75 -8.65 6.79
CA MET A 285 2.53 -8.55 5.98
C MET A 285 2.84 -8.61 4.48
N LYS A 286 2.08 -9.45 3.77
CA LYS A 286 2.07 -9.46 2.30
C LYS A 286 1.45 -8.17 1.77
N ASN A 287 2.17 -7.41 0.92
CA ASN A 287 1.57 -6.29 0.19
C ASN A 287 0.66 -6.82 -0.95
N PRO A 288 -0.67 -6.62 -0.93
CA PRO A 288 -1.55 -7.09 -1.99
C PRO A 288 -1.54 -6.17 -3.23
N ARG A 289 -1.10 -4.91 -3.09
CA ARG A 289 -1.15 -3.87 -4.12
C ARG A 289 0.15 -3.74 -4.94
N ASN A 290 1.26 -4.30 -4.45
CA ASN A 290 2.62 -4.04 -4.96
C ASN A 290 3.00 -2.54 -5.03
N SER A 291 2.32 -1.71 -4.23
CA SER A 291 2.46 -0.24 -4.16
C SER A 291 3.83 0.27 -3.73
N GLY A 292 4.59 -0.57 -3.03
CA GLY A 292 5.85 -0.21 -2.40
C GLY A 292 6.34 -1.33 -1.49
N ASN A 293 7.36 -1.04 -0.69
CA ASN A 293 8.01 -2.01 0.18
C ASN A 293 8.11 -1.42 1.59
N ALA A 294 7.49 -2.04 2.58
CA ALA A 294 7.41 -1.48 3.93
C ALA A 294 8.80 -1.27 4.57
N LEU A 295 9.77 -2.15 4.34
CA LEU A 295 11.14 -1.96 4.82
C LEU A 295 11.82 -0.74 4.19
N ALA A 296 11.41 -0.29 3.00
CA ALA A 296 11.92 0.95 2.38
C ALA A 296 11.41 2.20 3.12
N GLU A 297 10.15 2.17 3.56
CA GLU A 297 9.47 3.28 4.27
C GLU A 297 9.78 3.32 5.78
N MET A 298 10.29 2.21 6.35
CA MET A 298 10.83 2.16 7.71
C MET A 298 12.07 3.03 7.83
N LEU A 299 12.23 3.66 8.99
CA LEU A 299 13.46 4.36 9.39
C LEU A 299 14.66 3.38 9.31
N PRO A 300 15.82 3.76 8.74
CA PRO A 300 16.99 2.88 8.64
C PRO A 300 17.43 2.28 9.98
N GLU A 301 17.39 3.07 11.06
CA GLU A 301 17.70 2.69 12.43
C GLU A 301 16.70 1.66 13.02
N ALA A 302 15.49 1.57 12.48
CA ALA A 302 14.44 0.66 12.92
C ALA A 302 14.41 -0.67 12.14
N ARG A 303 15.28 -0.83 11.12
CA ARG A 303 15.44 -2.08 10.34
C ARG A 303 16.31 -3.07 11.12
N THR A 304 15.85 -3.48 12.30
CA THR A 304 16.56 -4.43 13.16
C THR A 304 16.67 -5.80 12.50
N SER A 305 17.55 -6.66 13.03
CA SER A 305 17.76 -8.03 12.53
C SER A 305 16.42 -8.81 12.43
N LYS A 306 15.57 -8.74 13.47
CA LYS A 306 14.24 -9.36 13.50
C LYS A 306 13.29 -8.79 12.43
N VAL A 307 13.28 -7.47 12.27
CA VAL A 307 12.41 -6.76 11.31
C VAL A 307 12.77 -7.16 9.88
N VAL A 308 14.06 -7.18 9.53
CA VAL A 308 14.51 -7.58 8.19
C VAL A 308 14.33 -9.08 7.98
N LEU A 309 14.54 -9.92 8.99
CA LEU A 309 14.26 -11.36 8.94
C LEU A 309 12.78 -11.67 8.67
N ALA A 310 11.85 -10.97 9.33
CA ALA A 310 10.42 -11.09 9.07
C ALA A 310 10.08 -10.69 7.63
N GLY A 311 10.64 -9.58 7.14
CA GLY A 311 10.50 -9.16 5.75
C GLY A 311 11.07 -10.15 4.74
N VAL A 312 12.25 -10.73 5.00
CA VAL A 312 12.89 -11.73 4.12
C VAL A 312 12.12 -13.05 4.09
N LYS A 313 11.46 -13.44 5.20
CA LYS A 313 10.54 -14.58 5.25
C LYS A 313 9.27 -14.35 4.40
N GLN A 314 8.83 -13.10 4.23
CA GLN A 314 7.66 -12.74 3.42
C GLN A 314 8.00 -12.44 1.94
N ASP A 315 9.17 -11.91 1.64
CA ASP A 315 9.67 -11.68 0.26
C ASP A 315 11.20 -11.69 0.25
N TYR A 316 11.81 -12.66 -0.44
CA TYR A 316 13.28 -12.81 -0.52
C TYR A 316 14.00 -11.56 -1.06
N ARG A 317 13.31 -10.71 -1.82
CA ARG A 317 13.87 -9.46 -2.38
C ARG A 317 14.15 -8.41 -1.30
N ASN A 318 13.66 -8.60 -0.08
CA ASN A 318 14.00 -7.82 1.10
C ASN A 318 15.44 -8.03 1.59
N ILE A 319 16.16 -9.05 1.08
CA ILE A 319 17.58 -9.30 1.38
C ILE A 319 18.49 -8.11 1.04
N LYS A 320 18.02 -7.18 0.19
CA LYS A 320 18.71 -5.90 -0.13
C LYS A 320 18.87 -4.95 1.07
N PHE A 321 18.23 -5.21 2.20
CA PHE A 321 18.28 -4.36 3.41
C PHE A 321 19.18 -4.91 4.52
N ILE A 322 19.76 -6.09 4.38
CA ILE A 322 20.63 -6.66 5.41
C ILE A 322 21.95 -5.90 5.56
N GLN A 323 22.57 -6.05 6.72
CA GLN A 323 23.93 -5.57 7.00
C GLN A 323 24.76 -6.71 7.63
N PRO A 324 26.06 -6.88 7.30
CA PRO A 324 26.88 -8.01 7.80
C PRO A 324 27.06 -8.10 9.32
N ASN A 325 26.62 -7.10 10.07
CA ASN A 325 26.62 -7.04 11.55
C ASN A 325 25.27 -7.46 12.17
N MET A 326 24.26 -7.84 11.37
CA MET A 326 22.98 -8.35 11.87
C MET A 326 23.13 -9.78 12.42
N ALA A 327 22.55 -10.06 13.58
CA ALA A 327 22.67 -11.35 14.25
C ALA A 327 22.15 -12.52 13.40
N ASP A 328 21.07 -12.31 12.64
CA ASP A 328 20.40 -13.34 11.84
C ASP A 328 20.83 -13.30 10.36
N TYR A 329 21.92 -12.60 10.01
CA TYR A 329 22.39 -12.39 8.63
C TYR A 329 22.47 -13.69 7.82
N ASP A 330 23.07 -14.72 8.40
CA ASP A 330 23.18 -16.06 7.80
C ASP A 330 21.83 -16.75 7.59
N GLU A 331 20.86 -16.56 8.49
CA GLU A 331 19.50 -17.08 8.32
C GLU A 331 18.79 -16.36 7.18
N MET A 332 18.88 -15.03 7.14
CA MET A 332 18.31 -14.21 6.07
C MET A 332 18.86 -14.61 4.70
N ILE A 333 20.18 -14.78 4.56
CA ILE A 333 20.81 -15.27 3.31
C ILE A 333 20.23 -16.63 2.92
N ARG A 334 20.21 -17.62 3.83
CA ARG A 334 19.71 -18.98 3.52
C ARG A 334 18.24 -18.99 3.11
N ILE A 335 17.40 -18.17 3.75
CA ILE A 335 15.99 -18.03 3.41
C ILE A 335 15.83 -17.36 2.04
N ALA A 336 16.59 -16.29 1.77
CA ALA A 336 16.52 -15.59 0.50
C ALA A 336 17.07 -16.42 -0.68
N GLU A 337 18.13 -17.21 -0.46
CA GLU A 337 18.60 -18.20 -1.45
C GLU A 337 17.49 -19.21 -1.77
N LYS A 338 16.84 -19.79 -0.75
CA LYS A 338 15.74 -20.74 -0.94
C LYS A 338 14.58 -20.10 -1.72
N GLY A 339 14.11 -18.92 -1.29
CA GLY A 339 13.00 -18.20 -1.92
C GLY A 339 13.30 -17.80 -3.36
N ALA A 340 14.55 -17.41 -3.67
CA ALA A 340 14.99 -17.13 -5.03
C ALA A 340 15.00 -18.40 -5.91
N LEU A 341 15.51 -19.53 -5.42
CA LEU A 341 15.51 -20.80 -6.17
C LEU A 341 14.09 -21.32 -6.42
N GLU A 342 13.18 -21.16 -5.45
CA GLU A 342 11.76 -21.48 -5.60
C GLU A 342 11.07 -20.52 -6.59
N SER A 343 11.40 -19.23 -6.55
CA SER A 343 10.93 -18.25 -7.54
C SER A 343 11.39 -18.62 -8.95
N ILE A 344 12.65 -19.03 -9.13
CA ILE A 344 13.24 -19.36 -10.44
C ILE A 344 12.61 -20.62 -11.03
N ARG A 345 12.39 -21.67 -10.22
CA ARG A 345 11.69 -22.91 -10.65
C ARG A 345 10.24 -22.67 -11.12
N ASN A 346 9.62 -21.58 -10.68
CA ASN A 346 8.27 -21.19 -11.06
C ASN A 346 8.22 -20.26 -12.30
N LEU A 347 9.38 -19.81 -12.81
CA LEU A 347 9.45 -19.07 -14.06
C LEU A 347 9.29 -20.01 -15.26
N LYS A 348 8.82 -19.45 -16.37
CA LYS A 348 8.91 -20.06 -17.70
C LYS A 348 10.05 -19.40 -18.47
N GLU A 349 10.53 -20.08 -19.50
CA GLU A 349 11.83 -19.94 -20.20
C GLU A 349 12.15 -18.58 -20.89
N ALA A 350 11.54 -17.46 -20.46
CA ALA A 350 11.62 -16.15 -21.13
C ALA A 350 11.86 -14.97 -20.17
N ALA A 351 12.35 -15.22 -18.95
CA ALA A 351 12.64 -14.19 -17.95
C ALA A 351 14.14 -14.15 -17.62
N ASP A 352 14.75 -12.97 -17.75
CA ASP A 352 16.12 -12.72 -17.29
C ASP A 352 16.19 -12.89 -15.77
N VAL A 353 16.80 -13.99 -15.33
CA VAL A 353 16.94 -14.36 -13.92
C VAL A 353 17.96 -13.48 -13.18
N ALA A 354 18.93 -12.88 -13.88
CA ALA A 354 19.87 -11.96 -13.25
C ALA A 354 19.17 -10.65 -12.80
N LEU A 355 18.09 -10.23 -13.46
CA LEU A 355 17.26 -9.10 -13.02
C LEU A 355 16.35 -9.42 -11.82
N LEU A 356 16.06 -10.71 -11.58
CA LEU A 356 15.19 -11.14 -10.47
C LEU A 356 15.96 -11.43 -9.17
N ILE A 357 17.21 -11.88 -9.27
CA ILE A 357 18.07 -12.16 -8.11
C ILE A 357 18.64 -10.86 -7.53
N PRO A 358 18.44 -10.55 -6.23
CA PRO A 358 19.06 -9.40 -5.59
C PRO A 358 20.60 -9.48 -5.60
N LYS A 359 21.27 -8.34 -5.83
CA LYS A 359 22.75 -8.24 -5.94
C LYS A 359 23.55 -8.90 -4.80
N VAL A 360 22.99 -8.91 -3.58
CA VAL A 360 23.58 -9.57 -2.41
C VAL A 360 23.76 -11.09 -2.64
N LEU A 361 22.78 -11.74 -3.27
CA LEU A 361 22.85 -13.16 -3.61
C LEU A 361 23.70 -13.41 -4.88
N GLN A 362 23.72 -12.46 -5.82
CA GLN A 362 24.59 -12.54 -7.02
C GLN A 362 26.09 -12.62 -6.65
N GLN A 363 26.48 -12.06 -5.51
CA GLN A 363 27.85 -12.13 -4.98
C GLN A 363 28.21 -13.53 -4.44
N ASN A 364 27.22 -14.37 -4.06
CA ASN A 364 27.50 -15.75 -3.71
C ASN A 364 27.66 -16.62 -4.96
N ARG A 365 28.91 -16.90 -5.33
CA ARG A 365 29.27 -17.78 -6.43
C ARG A 365 28.60 -19.16 -6.36
N GLN A 366 28.57 -19.80 -5.18
CA GLN A 366 27.97 -21.13 -5.03
C GLN A 366 26.46 -21.11 -5.25
N PHE A 367 25.80 -20.00 -4.92
CA PHE A 367 24.38 -19.80 -5.21
C PHE A 367 24.15 -19.62 -6.72
N MET A 368 24.95 -18.79 -7.40
CA MET A 368 24.82 -18.57 -8.84
C MET A 368 25.13 -19.84 -9.66
N GLU A 369 26.05 -20.69 -9.23
CA GLU A 369 26.30 -22.02 -9.83
C GLU A 369 25.07 -22.94 -9.71
N ARG A 370 24.31 -22.88 -8.59
CA ARG A 370 23.01 -23.60 -8.45
C ARG A 370 21.92 -23.01 -9.35
N VAL A 371 21.89 -21.70 -9.54
CA VAL A 371 20.94 -21.01 -10.43
C VAL A 371 21.16 -21.44 -11.89
N GLN A 372 22.41 -21.42 -12.36
CA GLN A 372 22.77 -21.91 -13.70
C GLN A 372 22.37 -23.38 -13.87
N GLY A 373 22.59 -24.21 -12.84
CA GLY A 373 22.15 -25.61 -12.83
C GLY A 373 20.63 -25.82 -12.93
N LEU A 374 19.79 -24.82 -12.61
CA LEU A 374 18.33 -24.88 -12.78
C LEU A 374 17.86 -24.36 -14.14
N LEU A 375 18.59 -23.43 -14.75
CA LEU A 375 18.31 -22.93 -16.10
C LEU A 375 18.84 -23.88 -17.20
N GLY A 376 19.74 -24.79 -16.82
CA GLY A 376 20.42 -25.68 -17.75
C GLY A 376 21.53 -24.96 -18.52
N PRO A 377 22.13 -25.61 -19.52
CA PRO A 377 23.15 -25.00 -20.36
C PRO A 377 22.50 -24.02 -21.35
N GLU A 378 22.22 -22.80 -20.90
CA GLU A 378 21.78 -21.72 -21.80
C GLU A 378 22.80 -21.48 -22.91
N LYS A 379 22.28 -21.30 -24.13
CA LYS A 379 23.07 -20.94 -25.31
C LYS A 379 23.56 -19.50 -25.13
N SER A 380 24.78 -19.34 -24.62
CA SER A 380 25.44 -18.03 -24.53
C SER A 380 25.56 -17.41 -25.93
N ALA A 381 24.92 -16.27 -26.13
CA ALA A 381 24.90 -15.50 -27.37
C ALA A 381 24.92 -13.99 -27.06
#